data_AF-A0A3S3ZT06-F1
#
_entry.id   AF-A0A3S3ZT06-F1
#
_cell.length_a   1.000
_cell.length_b   1.000
_cell.length_c   1.000
_cell.angle_alpha   90.00
_cell.angle_beta   90.00
_cell.angle_gamma   90.00
#
_symmetry.space_group_name_H-M   'P 1'
#
loop_
_entity.id
_entity.type
_entity.pdbx_description
1 polymer ?
#
loop_
_entity_poly.entity_id
_entity_poly.type
_entity_poly.pdbx_seq_one_letter_code
_entity_poly.pdbx_strand_id
1 'polypeptide(L)' 'MTHIENSGRRERSVLTVRRTSELEGARSTDATRRDQDAYVRGEIDVDQLGERVKARYGIA' A
#
# COMPACT_ATOMS: atom_id res chain seq x y z
N MET A 1 -21.02 1.57 3.06
CA MET A 1 -19.87 1.58 2.15
C MET A 1 -19.73 0.20 1.56
N THR A 2 -19.91 0.06 0.26
CA THR A 2 -19.77 -1.20 -0.47
C THR A 2 -18.30 -1.55 -0.68
N HIS A 3 -17.98 -2.82 -0.95
CA HIS A 3 -16.61 -3.26 -1.23
C HIS A 3 -15.94 -2.49 -2.38
N ILE A 4 -16.74 -2.04 -3.37
CA ILE A 4 -16.28 -1.26 -4.53
C ILE A 4 -15.85 0.16 -4.12
N GLU A 5 -16.66 0.84 -3.30
CA GLU A 5 -16.33 2.18 -2.79
C GLU A 5 -15.07 2.17 -1.91
N ASN A 6 -14.87 1.10 -1.14
CA ASN A 6 -13.66 0.89 -0.35
C ASN A 6 -12.43 0.69 -1.25
N SER A 7 -12.52 -0.13 -2.29
CA SER A 7 -11.41 -0.36 -3.24
C SER A 7 -10.93 0.95 -3.90
N GLY A 8 -11.85 1.78 -4.40
CA GLY A 8 -11.48 3.06 -5.03
C GLY A 8 -10.82 4.06 -4.06
N ARG A 9 -11.20 4.07 -2.77
CA ARG A 9 -10.48 4.88 -1.76
C ARG A 9 -9.07 4.36 -1.51
N ARG A 10 -8.90 3.04 -1.41
CA ARG A 10 -7.60 2.40 -1.19
C ARG A 10 -6.66 2.62 -2.36
N GLU A 11 -7.16 2.48 -3.58
CA GLU A 11 -6.40 2.72 -4.81
C GLU A 11 -5.84 4.14 -4.86
N ARG A 12 -6.68 5.16 -4.61
CA ARG A 12 -6.23 6.56 -4.55
C ARG A 12 -5.14 6.77 -3.51
N SER A 13 -5.27 6.17 -2.33
CA SER A 13 -4.27 6.25 -1.28
C SER A 13 -2.92 5.66 -1.73
N VAL A 14 -2.93 4.47 -2.35
CA VAL A 14 -1.72 3.80 -2.84
C VAL A 14 -1.07 4.60 -3.97
N LEU A 15 -1.87 5.14 -4.90
CA LEU A 15 -1.37 5.97 -6.00
C LEU A 15 -0.71 7.25 -5.48
N THR A 16 -1.31 7.92 -4.50
CA THR A 16 -0.70 9.10 -3.86
C THR A 16 0.65 8.76 -3.26
N VAL A 17 0.75 7.70 -2.44
CA VAL A 17 2.01 7.29 -1.81
C VAL A 17 3.09 6.98 -2.84
N ARG A 18 2.76 6.23 -3.90
CA ARG A 18 3.73 5.91 -4.97
C ARG A 18 4.23 7.18 -5.65
N ARG A 19 3.32 8.10 -5.99
CA ARG A 19 3.65 9.35 -6.67
C ARG A 19 4.51 10.26 -5.81
N THR A 20 4.19 10.40 -4.52
CA THR A 20 4.98 11.26 -3.61
C THR A 20 6.37 10.69 -3.40
N SER A 21 6.52 9.38 -3.23
CA SER A 21 7.85 8.76 -3.14
C SER A 21 8.66 8.98 -4.43
N GLU A 22 8.05 8.82 -5.59
CA GLU A 22 8.73 9.03 -6.89
C GLU A 22 9.20 10.47 -7.07
N LEU A 23 8.43 11.47 -6.62
CA LEU A 23 8.84 12.87 -6.62
C LEU A 23 10.06 13.14 -5.72
N GLU A 24 10.23 12.35 -4.66
CA GLU A 24 11.39 12.40 -3.78
C GLU A 24 12.58 11.53 -4.27
N GLY A 25 12.47 10.98 -5.49
CA GLY A 25 13.48 10.09 -6.08
C GLY A 25 13.50 8.68 -5.47
N ALA A 26 12.53 8.36 -4.61
CA ALA A 26 12.39 7.04 -4.00
C ALA A 26 11.40 6.17 -4.78
N ARG A 27 11.60 4.85 -4.76
CA ARG A 27 10.64 3.90 -5.31
C ARG A 27 10.44 2.74 -4.35
N SER A 28 9.19 2.47 -4.00
CA SER A 28 8.81 1.26 -3.26
C SER A 28 9.26 0.02 -4.04
N THR A 29 9.82 -0.97 -3.33
CA THR A 29 10.18 -2.27 -3.90
C THR A 29 8.97 -2.98 -4.49
N ASP A 30 9.20 -3.92 -5.42
CA ASP A 30 8.12 -4.70 -6.02
C ASP A 30 7.34 -5.52 -4.98
N ALA A 31 8.00 -5.98 -3.91
CA ALA A 31 7.34 -6.65 -2.79
C ALA A 31 6.36 -5.72 -2.06
N THR A 32 6.76 -4.48 -1.77
CA THR A 32 5.86 -3.47 -1.17
C THR A 32 4.72 -3.11 -2.11
N ARG A 33 4.96 -3.04 -3.43
CA ARG A 33 3.89 -2.79 -4.40
C ARG A 33 2.86 -3.93 -4.43
N ARG A 34 3.30 -5.19 -4.35
CA ARG A 34 2.38 -6.35 -4.28
C ARG A 34 1.48 -6.32 -3.04
N ASP A 35 2.03 -5.96 -1.88
CA ASP A 35 1.22 -5.82 -0.65
C ASP A 35 0.20 -4.68 -0.78
N GLN A 36 0.59 -3.55 -1.36
CA GLN A 36 -0.33 -2.44 -1.64
C GLN A 36 -1.47 -2.88 -2.58
N ASP A 37 -1.17 -3.65 -3.61
CA ASP A 37 -2.20 -4.15 -4.53
C ASP A 37 -3.16 -5.13 -3.84
N ALA A 38 -2.65 -5.98 -2.93
CA ALA A 38 -3.48 -6.86 -2.09
C ALA A 38 -4.40 -6.05 -1.17
N TYR A 39 -3.90 -4.95 -0.60
CA TYR A 39 -4.72 -4.02 0.19
C TYR A 39 -5.83 -3.39 -0.65
N VAL A 40 -5.53 -2.94 -1.88
CA VAL A 40 -6.54 -2.39 -2.80
C VAL A 40 -7.63 -3.41 -3.13
N ARG A 41 -7.25 -4.67 -3.40
CA ARG A 41 -8.19 -5.77 -3.65
C ARG A 41 -9.00 -6.20 -2.42
N GLY A 42 -8.62 -5.76 -1.22
CA GLY A 42 -9.27 -6.15 0.03
C GLY A 42 -8.81 -7.49 0.59
N GLU A 43 -7.73 -8.05 0.06
CA GLU A 43 -7.14 -9.33 0.54
C GLU A 43 -6.42 -9.16 1.87
N ILE A 44 -5.93 -7.95 2.14
CA ILE A 44 -5.37 -7.55 3.44
C ILE A 44 -5.97 -6.21 3.90
N ASP A 45 -5.96 -5.98 5.20
CA ASP A 45 -6.25 -4.68 5.79
C ASP A 45 -5.00 -3.79 5.91
N VAL A 46 -5.20 -2.59 6.46
CA VAL A 46 -4.13 -1.58 6.60
C VAL A 46 -3.10 -1.99 7.66
N ASP A 47 -3.50 -2.71 8.69
CA ASP A 47 -2.63 -3.14 9.79
C ASP A 47 -1.70 -4.24 9.28
N GLN A 48 -2.24 -5.22 8.55
CA GLN A 48 -1.48 -6.26 7.87
C GLN A 48 -0.51 -5.67 6.83
N LEU A 49 -0.91 -4.64 6.08
CA LEU A 49 0.01 -3.93 5.18
C LEU A 49 1.15 -3.27 5.96
N GLY A 50 0.84 -2.59 7.06
CA GLY A 50 1.81 -1.94 7.94
C GLY A 50 2.83 -2.91 8.51
N GLU A 51 2.39 -4.03 9.07
CA GLU A 51 3.25 -5.07 9.65
C GLU A 51 4.18 -5.70 8.60
N ARG A 52 3.68 -5.97 7.38
CA ARG A 52 4.52 -6.48 6.28
C ARG A 52 5.61 -5.49 5.86
N VAL A 53 5.29 -4.20 5.82
CA VAL A 53 6.26 -3.14 5.51
C VAL A 53 7.29 -3.03 6.63
N LYS A 54 6.87 -2.97 7.89
CA LYS A 54 7.77 -2.92 9.04
C LYS A 54 8.73 -4.10 9.07
N ALA A 55 8.21 -5.32 8.95
CA ALA A 55 9.02 -6.54 8.91
C ALA A 55 10.04 -6.54 7.77
N ARG A 56 9.65 -6.01 6.60
CA ARG A 56 10.54 -5.91 5.43
C ARG A 56 11.70 -4.94 5.63
N TYR A 57 11.45 -3.82 6.31
CA TYR A 57 12.45 -2.79 6.54
C TYR A 57 13.11 -2.86 7.92
N GLY A 58 12.80 -3.89 8.72
CA GLY A 58 13.36 -4.07 10.07
C GLY A 58 12.94 -2.97 11.05
N ILE A 59 11.77 -2.38 10.87
CA ILE A 59 11.24 -1.30 11.71
C ILE A 59 10.47 -1.93 12.87
N ALA A 60 10.86 -1.63 14.10
CA ALA A 60 10.19 -2.05 15.34
C ALA A 60 9.06 -1.09 15.73
#